data_AF-A0A845U219-F1
#
_entry.id   AF-A0A845U219-F1
#
_cell.length_a   1.000
_cell.length_b   1.000
_cell.length_c   1.000
_cell.angle_alpha   90.00
_cell.angle_beta   90.00
_cell.angle_gamma   90.00
#
_symmetry.space_group_name_H-M   'P 1'
#
loop_
_entity.id
_entity.type
_entity.pdbx_description
1 polymer ?
#
loop_
_entity_poly.entity_id
_entity_poly.type
_entity_poly.pdbx_seq_one_letter_code
_entity_poly.pdbx_strand_id
1 'polypeptide(L)'
;MRIPHRARSLQSISLGLLLFTVISCAPKTPVKPPAPPPVMATPPAARPTVTLQAAPTFIQQGESTTLTWTSTNATAVTLTPGDAVSPEGSSKVSPTESTTYSITATGPGG
;
A
#
# COMPACT_ATOMS: atom_id res chain seq x y z
N MET A 1 17.15 -24.98 -5.75
CA MET A 1 17.78 -24.00 -4.83
C MET A 1 16.69 -23.47 -3.89
N ARG A 2 16.51 -24.07 -2.71
CA ARG A 2 15.54 -23.63 -1.68
C ARG A 2 16.36 -23.16 -0.47
N ILE A 3 16.20 -21.90 -0.10
CA ILE A 3 16.91 -21.24 1.01
C ILE A 3 16.20 -21.63 2.32
N PRO A 4 16.84 -22.33 3.27
CA PRO A 4 16.20 -22.65 4.54
C PRO A 4 16.24 -21.44 5.49
N HIS A 5 15.08 -21.12 6.05
CA HIS A 5 14.86 -20.10 7.06
C HIS A 5 15.71 -20.38 8.31
N ARG A 6 16.54 -19.41 8.68
CA ARG A 6 17.42 -19.47 9.85
C ARG A 6 16.62 -19.66 11.14
N ALA A 7 17.02 -20.69 11.88
CA ALA A 7 16.74 -20.88 13.29
C ALA A 7 17.26 -19.69 14.14
N ARG A 8 16.43 -19.24 15.09
CA ARG A 8 16.82 -18.40 16.25
C ARG A 8 15.98 -18.92 17.43
N SER A 9 16.48 -19.93 18.13
CA SER A 9 17.31 -19.84 19.35
C SER A 9 16.54 -19.19 20.50
N LEU A 10 15.98 -20.07 21.33
CA LEU A 10 15.34 -19.83 22.63
C LEU A 10 16.43 -19.41 23.64
N GLN A 11 16.27 -18.27 24.31
CA GLN A 11 17.12 -17.90 25.45
C GLN A 11 16.28 -17.56 26.68
N SER A 12 16.86 -17.91 27.82
CA SER A 12 16.22 -18.36 29.05
C SER A 12 16.04 -17.29 30.13
N ILE A 13 14.97 -17.46 30.91
CA ILE A 13 14.85 -17.39 32.38
C ILE A 13 15.90 -16.56 33.14
N SER A 14 15.45 -15.51 33.83
CA SER A 14 16.06 -15.08 35.09
C SER A 14 14.98 -14.73 36.12
N LEU A 15 14.92 -15.59 37.13
CA LEU A 15 14.13 -15.47 38.34
C LEU A 15 14.91 -14.59 39.35
N GLY A 16 14.38 -13.43 39.70
CA GLY A 16 14.93 -12.53 40.71
C GLY A 16 13.86 -12.17 41.73
N LEU A 17 13.87 -12.84 42.87
CA LEU A 17 13.04 -12.58 44.04
C LEU A 17 13.67 -11.43 44.86
N LEU A 18 12.96 -10.31 45.06
CA LEU A 18 13.30 -9.33 46.10
C LEU A 18 12.02 -8.62 46.58
N LEU A 19 11.69 -8.86 47.85
CA LEU A 19 10.64 -8.23 48.64
C LEU A 19 11.01 -6.77 48.95
N PHE A 20 10.18 -5.82 48.52
CA PHE A 20 10.11 -4.47 49.11
C PHE A 20 8.64 -4.00 49.15
N THR A 21 7.98 -4.25 50.28
CA THR A 21 6.65 -3.71 50.59
C THR A 21 6.78 -2.34 51.26
N VAL A 22 6.47 -1.28 50.52
CA VAL A 22 5.98 -0.02 51.09
C VAL A 22 4.77 0.44 50.29
N ILE A 23 3.57 -0.01 50.70
CA ILE A 23 2.31 0.54 50.21
C ILE A 23 2.03 1.80 51.06
N SER A 24 2.59 2.92 50.63
CA SER A 24 2.11 4.23 51.07
C SER A 24 0.85 4.55 50.25
N CYS A 25 -0.32 4.37 50.84
CA CYS A 25 -1.60 4.76 50.24
C CYS A 25 -1.79 6.26 50.47
N ALA A 26 -1.22 7.09 49.60
CA ALA A 26 -1.71 8.45 49.41
C ALA A 26 -2.97 8.38 48.51
N PRO A 27 -4.03 9.15 48.78
CA PRO A 27 -5.14 9.27 47.84
C PRO A 27 -4.59 9.85 46.54
N LYS A 28 -4.39 8.97 45.55
CA LYS A 28 -4.08 9.37 44.17
C LYS A 28 -5.33 10.09 43.69
N THR A 29 -5.33 11.42 43.73
CA THR A 29 -6.32 12.20 43.00
C THR A 29 -6.41 11.61 41.59
N PRO A 30 -7.58 11.21 41.09
CA PRO A 30 -7.70 10.81 39.70
C PRO A 30 -7.27 12.01 38.87
N VAL A 31 -6.04 11.96 38.35
CA VAL A 31 -5.58 12.88 37.33
C VAL A 31 -6.51 12.61 36.16
N LYS A 32 -7.48 13.50 35.93
CA LYS A 32 -8.25 13.49 34.69
C LYS A 32 -7.22 13.37 33.57
N PRO A 33 -7.28 12.34 32.70
CA PRO A 33 -6.35 12.25 31.58
C PRO A 33 -6.29 13.63 30.91
N PRO A 34 -5.09 14.16 30.60
CA PRO A 34 -5.00 15.38 29.81
C PRO A 34 -5.92 15.20 28.61
N ALA A 35 -6.78 16.18 28.35
CA ALA A 35 -7.70 16.10 27.23
C ALA A 35 -6.89 15.69 25.99
N PRO A 36 -7.36 14.73 25.16
CA PRO A 36 -6.66 14.40 23.94
C PRO A 36 -6.40 15.71 23.18
N PRO A 37 -5.20 15.90 22.59
CA PRO A 37 -4.94 17.08 21.79
C PRO A 37 -6.08 17.26 20.77
N PRO A 38 -6.45 18.51 20.43
CA PRO A 38 -7.50 18.74 19.46
C PRO A 38 -7.17 17.92 18.21
N VAL A 39 -8.06 16.99 17.85
CA VAL A 39 -7.91 16.22 16.62
C VAL A 39 -7.90 17.24 15.48
N MET A 40 -6.73 17.52 14.92
CA MET A 40 -6.65 18.28 13.69
C MET A 40 -7.35 17.42 12.64
N ALA A 41 -8.49 17.89 12.12
CA ALA A 41 -9.17 17.19 11.03
C ALA A 41 -8.18 17.06 9.87
N THR A 42 -7.87 15.83 9.44
CA THR A 42 -7.07 15.60 8.23
C THR A 42 -7.82 16.17 7.03
N PRO A 43 -7.15 16.91 6.12
CA PRO A 43 -7.78 17.33 4.88
C PRO A 43 -8.39 16.14 4.12
N PRO A 44 -9.52 16.32 3.42
CA PRO A 44 -10.08 15.27 2.58
C PRO A 44 -9.04 14.74 1.59
N ALA A 45 -9.02 13.43 1.38
CA ALA A 45 -8.10 12.81 0.43
C ALA A 45 -8.41 13.25 -1.01
N ALA A 46 -7.38 13.52 -1.79
CA ALA A 46 -7.52 13.86 -3.22
C ALA A 46 -7.94 12.63 -4.03
N ARG A 47 -8.81 12.85 -5.03
CA ARG A 47 -9.27 11.80 -5.94
C ARG A 47 -8.11 11.29 -6.82
N PRO A 48 -7.99 9.98 -7.05
CA PRO A 48 -7.05 9.43 -8.01
C PRO A 48 -7.39 9.80 -9.44
N THR A 49 -6.36 9.99 -10.26
CA THR A 49 -6.47 10.14 -11.72
C THR A 49 -5.50 9.19 -12.40
N VAL A 50 -5.80 8.80 -13.63
CA VAL A 50 -4.93 7.95 -14.43
C VAL A 50 -5.09 8.26 -15.91
N THR A 51 -4.00 8.19 -16.64
CA THR A 51 -3.96 8.31 -18.10
C THR A 51 -3.36 7.04 -18.69
N LEU A 52 -3.90 6.56 -19.80
CA LEU A 52 -3.41 5.42 -20.56
C LEU A 52 -3.33 5.80 -22.03
N GLN A 53 -2.22 5.47 -22.67
CA GLN A 53 -1.95 5.75 -24.06
C GLN A 53 -1.36 4.51 -24.73
N ALA A 54 -1.75 4.26 -25.98
CA ALA A 54 -1.20 3.21 -26.83
C ALA A 54 -0.49 3.84 -28.03
N ALA A 55 0.73 3.40 -28.33
CA ALA A 55 1.50 3.90 -29.45
C ALA A 55 2.23 2.74 -30.18
N PRO A 56 1.85 2.43 -31.44
CA PRO A 56 0.72 2.99 -32.22
C PRO A 56 -0.66 2.45 -31.79
N THR A 57 -1.74 3.15 -32.13
CA THR A 57 -3.13 2.72 -31.84
C THR A 57 -3.70 1.72 -32.84
N PHE A 58 -3.08 1.62 -34.03
CA PHE A 58 -3.42 0.66 -35.06
C PHE A 58 -2.16 -0.11 -35.46
N ILE A 59 -2.27 -1.43 -35.48
CA ILE A 59 -1.19 -2.36 -35.80
C ILE A 59 -1.72 -3.48 -36.67
N GLN A 60 -0.86 -4.11 -37.48
CA GLN A 60 -1.21 -5.37 -38.11
C GLN A 60 -1.28 -6.49 -37.06
N GLN A 61 -1.98 -7.57 -37.38
CA GLN A 61 -2.10 -8.71 -36.49
C GLN A 61 -0.73 -9.25 -36.07
N GLY A 62 -0.52 -9.39 -34.76
CA GLY A 62 0.74 -9.91 -34.20
C GLY A 62 1.90 -8.92 -34.18
N GLU A 63 1.75 -7.73 -34.73
CA GLU A 63 2.67 -6.62 -34.44
C GLU A 63 2.53 -6.16 -32.99
N SER A 64 3.33 -5.19 -32.58
CA SER A 64 3.36 -4.72 -31.20
C SER A 64 2.99 -3.25 -31.07
N THR A 65 2.29 -2.93 -29.98
CA THR A 65 2.08 -1.57 -29.51
C THR A 65 2.63 -1.42 -28.08
N THR A 66 3.07 -0.22 -27.72
CA THR A 66 3.46 0.11 -26.35
C THR A 66 2.32 0.83 -25.67
N LEU A 67 1.84 0.25 -24.57
CA LEU A 67 0.96 0.91 -23.60
C LEU A 67 1.81 1.69 -22.61
N THR A 68 1.48 2.94 -22.35
CA THR A 68 2.13 3.79 -21.33
C THR A 68 1.06 4.42 -20.45
N TRP A 69 1.29 4.46 -19.15
CA TRP A 69 0.36 5.05 -18.20
C TRP A 69 1.05 5.79 -17.06
N THR A 70 0.33 6.77 -16.52
CA THR A 70 0.71 7.52 -15.33
C THR A 70 -0.54 7.81 -14.50
N SER A 71 -0.39 7.86 -13.18
CA SER A 71 -1.47 8.17 -12.25
C SER A 71 -1.04 9.17 -11.19
N THR A 72 -2.01 9.80 -10.53
CA THR A 72 -1.79 10.73 -9.43
C THR A 72 -2.76 10.38 -8.30
N ASN A 73 -2.31 10.47 -7.04
CA ASN A 73 -3.06 10.09 -5.83
C ASN A 73 -3.58 8.64 -5.81
N ALA A 74 -3.10 7.79 -6.72
CA ALA A 74 -3.45 6.38 -6.79
C ALA A 74 -2.50 5.54 -5.92
N THR A 75 -3.07 4.62 -5.16
CA THR A 75 -2.33 3.61 -4.39
C THR A 75 -2.36 2.23 -5.04
N ALA A 76 -3.34 2.00 -5.92
CA ALA A 76 -3.43 0.78 -6.72
C ALA A 76 -3.90 1.13 -8.13
N VAL A 77 -3.35 0.44 -9.13
CA VAL A 77 -3.70 0.58 -10.54
C VAL A 77 -3.85 -0.80 -11.16
N THR A 78 -4.90 -0.99 -11.94
CA THR A 78 -5.19 -2.24 -12.65
C THR A 78 -5.32 -1.98 -14.14
N LEU A 79 -4.59 -2.73 -14.95
CA LEU A 79 -4.66 -2.68 -16.41
C LEU A 79 -5.40 -3.90 -16.94
N THR A 80 -6.45 -3.70 -17.72
CA THR A 80 -7.30 -4.77 -18.29
C THR A 80 -7.18 -4.79 -19.82
N PRO A 81 -7.07 -5.97 -20.47
CA PRO A 81 -6.88 -7.30 -19.88
C PRO A 81 -5.48 -7.45 -19.25
N GLY A 82 -5.41 -7.88 -17.99
CA GLY A 82 -4.15 -7.95 -17.25
C GLY A 82 -4.34 -7.92 -15.73
N ASP A 83 -3.27 -7.55 -15.03
CA ASP A 83 -3.15 -7.59 -13.57
C ASP A 83 -2.97 -6.19 -12.95
N ALA A 84 -2.81 -6.16 -11.62
CA ALA A 84 -2.35 -4.98 -10.91
C ALA A 84 -0.95 -4.57 -11.39
N VAL A 85 -0.78 -3.29 -11.67
CA VAL A 85 0.45 -2.68 -12.16
C VAL A 85 0.92 -1.57 -11.23
N SER A 86 2.15 -1.12 -11.44
CA SER A 86 2.65 0.08 -10.76
C SER A 86 1.84 1.33 -11.16
N PRO A 87 1.75 2.37 -10.30
CA PRO A 87 1.01 3.60 -10.58
C PRO A 87 1.39 4.30 -11.89
N GLU A 88 2.61 4.09 -12.34
CA GLU A 88 3.12 4.52 -13.63
C GLU A 88 3.94 3.39 -14.26
N GLY A 89 4.03 3.40 -15.58
CA GLY A 89 4.81 2.40 -16.29
C GLY A 89 4.51 2.32 -17.78
N SER A 90 5.12 1.32 -18.41
CA SER A 90 4.89 0.98 -19.81
C SER A 90 4.92 -0.53 -20.01
N SER A 91 4.12 -1.05 -20.92
CA SER A 91 4.11 -2.46 -21.31
C SER A 91 3.98 -2.61 -22.81
N LYS A 92 4.78 -3.51 -23.39
CA LYS A 92 4.69 -3.88 -24.80
C LYS A 92 3.73 -5.05 -24.95
N VAL A 93 2.74 -4.90 -25.82
CA VAL A 93 1.71 -5.93 -26.08
C VAL A 93 1.62 -6.21 -27.58
N SER A 94 1.19 -7.42 -27.93
CA SER A 94 1.02 -7.87 -29.32
C SER A 94 -0.33 -8.56 -29.52
N PRO A 95 -1.44 -7.81 -29.51
CA PRO A 95 -2.77 -8.39 -29.69
C PRO A 95 -2.94 -8.97 -31.10
N THR A 96 -3.62 -10.11 -31.19
CA THR A 96 -3.95 -10.78 -32.46
C THR A 96 -5.34 -10.43 -32.99
N GLU A 97 -6.13 -9.71 -32.19
CA GLU A 97 -7.47 -9.23 -32.50
C GLU A 97 -7.65 -7.82 -31.93
N SER A 98 -8.66 -7.08 -32.41
CA SER A 98 -9.00 -5.76 -31.88
C SER A 98 -9.30 -5.84 -30.39
N THR A 99 -8.40 -5.27 -29.58
CA THR A 99 -8.44 -5.37 -28.11
C THR A 99 -8.61 -3.98 -27.51
N THR A 100 -9.55 -3.84 -26.58
CA THR A 100 -9.72 -2.62 -25.80
C THR A 100 -8.95 -2.74 -24.49
N TYR A 101 -8.05 -1.79 -24.24
CA TYR A 101 -7.33 -1.69 -22.98
C TYR A 101 -7.96 -0.62 -22.09
N SER A 102 -8.23 -0.98 -20.83
CA SER A 102 -8.79 -0.10 -19.82
C SER A 102 -7.85 -0.04 -18.61
N ILE A 103 -7.73 1.14 -18.00
CA ILE A 103 -6.95 1.31 -16.77
C ILE A 103 -7.84 1.91 -15.68
N THR A 104 -7.72 1.37 -14.48
CA THR A 104 -8.43 1.86 -13.29
C THR A 104 -7.42 2.18 -12.21
N ALA A 105 -7.53 3.36 -11.62
CA ALA A 105 -6.74 3.78 -10.48
C ALA A 105 -7.64 3.99 -9.26
N THR A 106 -7.21 3.52 -8.10
CA THR A 106 -7.91 3.68 -6.83
C THR A 106 -6.98 4.28 -5.78
N GLY A 107 -7.55 5.04 -4.86
CA GLY A 107 -6.82 5.73 -3.80
C GLY A 107 -7.74 6.19 -2.68
N PRO A 108 -7.20 6.77 -1.60
CA PRO A 108 -8.00 7.16 -0.43
C PRO A 108 -9.13 8.16 -0.73
N GLY A 109 -9.04 8.90 -1.85
CA GLY A 109 -10.07 9.83 -2.32
C GLY A 109 -11.15 9.22 -3.23
N GLY A 110 -11.17 7.91 -3.42
CA GLY A 110 -12.15 7.17 -4.23
C GLY A 110 -11.52 6.46 -5.42
#